data_AF-A0A7C4ARN4-F1
#
_entry.id   AF-A0A7C4ARN4-F1
#
_cell.length_a   1.000
_cell.length_b   1.000
_cell.length_c   1.000
_cell.angle_alpha   90.00
_cell.angle_beta   90.00
_cell.angle_gamma   90.00
#
_symmetry.space_group_name_H-M   'P 1'
#
loop_
_entity.id
_entity.type
_entity.pdbx_description
1 polymer ?
#
loop_
_entity_poly.entity_id
_entity_poly.type
_entity_poly.pdbx_seq_one_letter_code
_entity_poly.pdbx_strand_id
1 'polypeptide(L)'
;MLRSFSDPAAGVPEPPGDFKSNYRYLKQLINKALKEGTPLESLSLVPRNSPPAEPRKLSREDLANLLRIIRRIRQRYQALLECPVPRELERDILMKAPHERLPWETEALEKIEVWKKDVEAVRVQVRTELNDHLNSEFFRGV
;
A
#
# COMPACT_ATOMS: atom_id res chain seq x y z
N MET A 1 16.98 -9.23 1.52
CA MET A 1 17.99 -8.23 1.13
C MET A 1 18.24 -8.43 -0.36
N LEU A 2 18.17 -7.48 -1.29
CA LEU A 2 18.33 -6.02 -1.29
C LEU A 2 17.12 -5.38 -1.99
N ARG A 3 16.73 -4.19 -1.55
CA ARG A 3 15.63 -3.42 -2.16
C ARG A 3 16.03 -3.03 -3.57
N SER A 4 15.31 -3.54 -4.58
CA SER A 4 15.31 -2.95 -5.91
C SER A 4 14.82 -1.52 -5.76
N PHE A 5 15.71 -0.56 -5.93
CA PHE A 5 15.32 0.84 -6.03
C PHE A 5 14.56 0.99 -7.34
N SER A 6 13.26 1.26 -7.26
CA SER A 6 12.48 1.72 -8.40
C SER A 6 13.17 2.94 -9.00
N ASP A 7 13.38 2.89 -10.32
CA ASP A 7 13.88 4.02 -11.07
C ASP A 7 12.94 5.21 -10.87
N PRO A 8 13.39 6.32 -10.24
CA PRO A 8 12.55 7.48 -10.00
C PRO A 8 12.09 8.17 -11.29
N ALA A 9 12.61 7.76 -12.45
CA ALA A 9 12.20 8.24 -13.76
C ALA A 9 11.01 7.46 -14.38
N ALA A 10 10.55 6.37 -13.76
CA ALA A 10 9.44 5.56 -14.28
C ALA A 10 8.10 6.33 -14.20
N GLY A 11 7.82 7.13 -15.24
CA GLY A 11 6.56 7.86 -15.41
C GLY A 11 6.71 9.36 -15.66
N VAL A 12 7.93 9.90 -15.69
CA VAL A 12 8.16 11.29 -16.13
C VAL A 12 8.36 11.27 -17.64
N PRO A 13 7.51 11.91 -18.46
CA PRO A 13 7.78 12.04 -19.89
C PRO A 13 9.14 12.73 -20.05
N GLU A 14 10.05 12.12 -20.82
CA GLU A 14 11.37 12.69 -21.06
C GLU A 14 11.20 14.13 -21.58
N PRO A 15 11.71 15.14 -20.84
CA PRO A 15 11.64 16.52 -21.30
C PRO A 15 12.40 16.63 -22.63
N PRO A 16 11.96 17.47 -23.58
CA PRO A 16 12.59 17.56 -24.89
C PRO A 16 14.05 18.03 -24.75
N GLY A 17 15.00 17.11 -24.90
CA GLY A 17 16.45 17.36 -24.88
C GLY A 17 17.26 16.29 -24.15
N ASP A 18 18.52 16.10 -24.58
CA ASP A 18 19.44 15.12 -23.99
C ASP A 18 19.60 15.30 -22.46
N PHE A 19 19.60 14.22 -21.69
CA PHE A 19 19.83 14.25 -20.22
C PHE A 19 21.04 15.13 -19.81
N LYS A 20 22.08 15.12 -20.65
CA LYS A 20 23.33 15.87 -20.45
C LYS A 20 23.14 17.38 -20.56
N SER A 21 22.24 17.87 -21.42
CA SER A 21 21.95 19.30 -21.56
C SER A 21 21.09 19.79 -20.39
N ASN A 22 20.09 19.00 -19.98
CA ASN A 22 19.26 19.29 -18.81
C ASN A 22 20.08 19.34 -17.51
N TYR A 23 21.01 18.39 -17.32
CA TYR A 23 21.90 18.39 -16.16
C TYR A 23 22.82 19.61 -16.12
N ARG A 24 23.39 20.02 -17.27
CA ARG A 24 24.21 21.23 -17.35
C ARG A 24 23.39 22.48 -17.02
N TYR A 25 22.16 22.57 -17.50
CA TYR A 25 21.26 23.69 -17.25
C TYR A 25 20.90 23.81 -15.76
N LEU A 26 20.51 22.71 -15.10
CA LEU A 26 20.25 22.70 -13.66
C LEU A 26 21.48 23.10 -12.85
N LYS A 27 22.66 22.58 -13.20
CA LYS A 27 23.91 22.94 -12.55
C LYS A 27 24.24 24.43 -12.69
N GLN A 28 23.95 25.02 -13.85
CA GLN A 28 24.12 26.47 -14.07
C GLN A 28 23.16 27.30 -13.21
N LEU A 29 21.88 26.90 -13.12
CA LEU A 29 20.88 27.58 -12.29
C LEU A 29 21.25 27.55 -10.80
N ILE A 30 21.65 26.38 -10.28
CA ILE A 30 22.08 26.23 -8.89
C ILE A 30 23.30 27.11 -8.60
N ASN A 31 24.31 27.07 -9.47
CA ASN A 31 25.51 27.89 -9.30
C ASN A 31 25.22 29.39 -9.38
N LYS A 32 24.25 29.81 -10.20
CA LYS A 32 23.85 31.21 -10.31
C LYS A 32 23.15 31.67 -9.02
N ALA A 33 22.22 30.88 -8.48
CA ALA A 33 21.57 31.20 -7.21
C ALA A 33 22.54 31.21 -6.02
N LEU A 34 23.51 30.29 -5.98
CA LEU A 34 24.55 30.31 -4.94
C LEU A 34 25.43 31.57 -5.02
N LYS A 35 25.68 32.10 -6.22
CA LYS A 35 26.43 33.35 -6.40
C LYS A 35 25.61 34.60 -6.05
N GLU A 36 24.32 34.57 -6.33
CA GLU A 36 23.39 35.68 -6.09
C GLU A 36 22.84 35.70 -4.65
N GLY A 37 23.13 34.67 -3.84
CA GLY A 37 22.65 34.54 -2.46
C GLY A 37 21.16 34.21 -2.38
N THR A 38 20.55 33.83 -3.51
CA THR A 38 19.13 33.51 -3.60
C THR A 38 18.89 32.10 -3.05
N PRO A 39 17.99 31.90 -2.08
CA PRO A 39 17.70 30.57 -1.55
C PRO A 39 17.17 29.66 -2.67
N LEU A 40 17.63 28.41 -2.74
CA LEU A 40 17.20 27.45 -3.77
C LEU A 40 15.68 27.25 -3.81
N GLU A 41 14.99 27.47 -2.69
CA GLU A 41 13.54 27.39 -2.54
C GLU A 41 12.77 28.47 -3.31
N SER A 42 13.43 29.60 -3.63
CA SER A 42 12.84 30.65 -4.46
C SER A 42 13.10 30.43 -5.95
N LEU A 43 14.01 29.52 -6.31
CA LEU A 43 14.10 29.03 -7.67
C LEU A 43 12.88 28.13 -7.87
N SER A 44 11.93 28.57 -8.68
CA SER A 44 10.72 27.84 -9.04
C SER A 44 11.04 26.62 -9.94
N LEU A 45 11.88 25.70 -9.45
CA LEU A 45 12.35 24.50 -10.13
C LEU A 45 11.30 23.39 -10.12
N VAL A 46 10.36 23.45 -9.18
CA VAL A 46 9.19 22.57 -9.12
C VAL A 46 7.96 23.46 -9.30
N PRO A 47 7.08 23.18 -10.28
CA PRO A 47 5.81 23.88 -10.39
C PRO A 47 5.05 23.69 -9.07
N ARG A 48 4.85 24.78 -8.30
CA ARG A 48 4.01 24.82 -7.08
C ARG A 48 2.51 24.67 -7.39
N ASN A 49 2.16 23.97 -8.46
CA ASN A 49 0.79 23.82 -8.93
C ASN A 49 0.24 22.45 -8.50
N SER A 50 0.17 22.24 -7.20
CA SER A 50 -0.99 21.57 -6.60
C SER A 50 -1.07 22.06 -5.16
N PRO A 51 -2.11 22.82 -4.77
CA PRO A 51 -2.35 23.04 -3.36
C PRO A 51 -2.47 21.65 -2.70
N PRO A 52 -1.89 21.42 -1.51
CA PRO A 52 -2.15 20.20 -0.78
C PRO A 52 -3.67 20.11 -0.63
N ALA A 53 -4.29 19.08 -1.22
CA ALA A 53 -5.73 18.88 -1.12
C ALA A 53 -6.08 18.96 0.37
N GLU A 54 -6.90 19.94 0.75
CA GLU A 54 -7.32 20.07 2.14
C GLU A 54 -7.92 18.72 2.58
N PRO A 55 -7.51 18.17 3.74
CA PRO A 55 -8.04 16.91 4.20
C PRO A 55 -9.55 17.07 4.40
N ARG A 56 -10.33 16.47 3.49
CA ARG A 56 -11.79 16.51 3.54
C ARG A 56 -12.26 15.96 4.88
N LYS A 57 -12.96 16.78 5.66
CA LYS A 57 -13.57 16.34 6.91
C LYS A 57 -14.75 15.42 6.57
N LEU A 58 -14.64 14.15 6.93
CA LEU A 58 -15.73 13.19 6.80
C LEU A 58 -16.90 13.61 7.69
N SER A 59 -18.11 13.65 7.13
CA SER A 59 -19.32 13.91 7.91
C SER A 59 -19.68 12.70 8.78
N ARG A 60 -20.60 12.90 9.74
CA ARG A 60 -21.11 11.81 10.57
C ARG A 60 -21.85 10.75 9.74
N GLU A 61 -22.49 11.16 8.66
CA GLU A 61 -23.22 10.29 7.73
C GLU A 61 -22.24 9.44 6.91
N ASP A 62 -21.16 10.06 6.43
CA ASP A 62 -20.06 9.38 5.74
C ASP A 62 -19.45 8.27 6.59
N LEU A 63 -19.20 8.57 7.87
CA LEU A 63 -18.65 7.62 8.82
C LEU A 63 -19.64 6.46 9.10
N ALA A 64 -20.94 6.75 9.21
CA ALA A 64 -21.96 5.72 9.39
C ALA A 64 -22.07 4.79 8.17
N ASN A 65 -21.98 5.33 6.95
CA ASN A 65 -21.95 4.56 5.71
C ASN A 65 -20.71 3.66 5.63
N LEU A 66 -19.53 4.20 5.96
CA LEU A 66 -18.28 3.45 5.99
C LEU A 66 -18.34 2.29 7.01
N LEU A 67 -18.88 2.53 8.20
CA LEU A 67 -19.10 1.47 9.19
C LEU A 67 -20.07 0.38 8.71
N ARG A 68 -21.13 0.76 7.98
CA ARG A 68 -22.07 -0.20 7.39
C ARG A 68 -21.38 -1.10 6.36
N ILE A 69 -20.53 -0.53 5.51
CA ILE A 69 -19.74 -1.26 4.51
C ILE A 69 -18.78 -2.23 5.21
N ILE A 70 -18.01 -1.76 6.20
CA ILE A 70 -17.11 -2.62 6.99
C ILE A 70 -17.86 -3.79 7.63
N ARG A 71 -19.04 -3.53 8.22
CA ARG A 71 -19.86 -4.59 8.84
C ARG A 71 -20.30 -5.62 7.80
N ARG A 72 -20.73 -5.19 6.61
CA ARG A 72 -21.15 -6.08 5.52
C ARG A 72 -19.99 -6.96 5.04
N ILE A 73 -18.82 -6.37 4.84
CA ILE A 73 -17.61 -7.10 4.46
C ILE A 73 -17.24 -8.12 5.54
N ARG A 74 -17.23 -7.69 6.82
CA ARG A 74 -16.94 -8.57 7.95
C ARG A 74 -17.89 -9.76 8.04
N GLN A 75 -19.19 -9.54 7.84
CA GLN A 75 -20.20 -10.62 7.84
C GLN A 75 -19.95 -11.63 6.72
N ARG A 76 -19.58 -11.16 5.52
CA ARG A 76 -19.30 -12.04 4.37
C ARG A 76 -18.12 -12.98 4.63
N TYR A 77 -17.09 -12.50 5.32
CA TYR A 77 -15.85 -13.25 5.57
C TYR A 77 -15.74 -13.76 7.00
N GLN A 78 -16.84 -13.80 7.77
CA GLN A 78 -16.82 -14.17 9.18
C GLN A 78 -16.20 -15.56 9.42
N ALA A 79 -16.50 -16.53 8.54
CA ALA A 79 -15.95 -17.89 8.63
C ALA A 79 -14.42 -17.95 8.45
N LEU A 80 -13.81 -16.97 7.75
CA LEU A 80 -12.36 -16.93 7.53
C LEU A 80 -11.61 -16.22 8.66
N LEU A 81 -12.33 -15.52 9.55
CA LEU A 81 -11.71 -14.85 10.71
C LEU A 81 -11.26 -15.86 11.78
N GLU A 82 -11.86 -17.05 11.78
CA GLU A 82 -11.54 -18.12 12.71
C GLU A 82 -10.53 -19.07 12.07
N CYS A 83 -9.36 -19.19 12.70
CA CYS A 83 -8.34 -20.15 12.27
C CYS A 83 -8.87 -21.57 12.50
N PRO A 84 -8.74 -22.49 11.52
CA PRO A 84 -9.26 -23.86 11.64
C PRO A 84 -8.57 -24.68 12.73
N VAL A 85 -7.38 -24.25 13.16
CA VAL A 85 -6.57 -24.93 14.18
C VAL A 85 -6.14 -23.93 15.25
N PRO A 86 -6.23 -24.27 16.55
CA PRO A 86 -5.72 -23.42 17.62
C PRO A 86 -4.21 -23.16 17.49
N ARG A 87 -3.79 -21.94 17.87
CA ARG A 87 -2.37 -21.54 17.79
C ARG A 87 -1.44 -22.36 18.68
N GLU A 88 -1.97 -22.85 19.80
CA GLU A 88 -1.24 -23.72 20.72
C GLU A 88 -0.91 -25.06 20.03
N LEU A 89 -1.90 -25.64 19.36
CA LEU A 89 -1.74 -26.89 18.61
C LEU A 89 -0.78 -26.73 17.42
N GLU A 90 -0.86 -25.62 16.68
CA GLU A 90 0.09 -25.32 15.59
C GLU A 90 1.54 -25.27 16.12
N ARG A 91 1.77 -24.64 17.28
CA ARG A 91 3.10 -24.57 17.90
C ARG A 91 3.61 -25.93 18.31
N ASP A 92 2.77 -26.74 18.96
CA ASP A 92 3.16 -28.07 19.44
C ASP A 92 3.52 -29.01 18.29
N ILE A 93 2.79 -28.94 17.17
CA ILE A 93 3.09 -29.71 15.95
C ILE A 93 4.41 -29.22 15.32
N LEU A 94 4.65 -27.90 15.29
CA LEU A 94 5.86 -27.33 14.70
C LEU A 94 7.13 -27.62 15.52
N MET A 95 7.01 -27.86 16.84
CA MET A 95 8.13 -28.28 17.69
C MET A 95 8.62 -29.71 17.38
N LYS A 96 7.75 -30.56 16.82
CA LYS A 96 8.11 -31.93 16.42
C LYS A 96 8.87 -31.95 15.10
N ALA A 97 9.81 -32.89 14.97
CA ALA A 97 10.50 -33.11 13.71
C ALA A 97 9.52 -33.63 12.65
N PRO A 98 9.70 -33.32 11.34
CA PRO A 98 8.73 -33.69 10.30
C PRO A 98 8.42 -35.19 10.20
N HIS A 99 9.37 -36.05 10.59
CA HIS A 99 9.24 -37.50 10.57
C HIS A 99 8.55 -38.08 11.82
N GLU A 100 8.40 -37.28 12.87
CA GLU A 100 7.72 -37.64 14.12
C GLU A 100 6.24 -37.20 14.13
N ARG A 101 5.82 -36.47 13.09
CA ARG A 101 4.46 -35.95 12.98
C ARG A 101 3.49 -37.05 12.62
N LEU A 102 2.35 -37.04 13.29
CA LEU A 102 1.24 -37.93 12.96
C LEU A 102 0.57 -37.46 11.65
N PRO A 103 -0.06 -38.37 10.88
CA PRO A 103 -0.72 -38.00 9.63
C PRO A 103 -1.73 -36.85 9.77
N TRP A 104 -2.52 -36.84 10.85
CA TRP A 104 -3.49 -35.77 11.11
C TRP A 104 -2.82 -34.42 11.45
N GLU A 105 -1.61 -34.42 12.00
CA GLU A 105 -0.86 -33.20 12.32
C GLU A 105 -0.38 -32.53 11.04
N THR A 106 0.03 -33.34 10.06
CA THR A 106 0.35 -32.88 8.71
C THR A 106 -0.89 -32.32 8.02
N GLU A 107 -2.02 -33.03 8.05
CA GLU A 107 -3.29 -32.53 7.51
C GLU A 107 -3.74 -31.22 8.18
N ALA A 108 -3.52 -31.06 9.49
CA ALA A 108 -3.84 -29.84 10.21
C ALA A 108 -3.01 -28.65 9.73
N LEU A 109 -1.71 -28.86 9.49
CA LEU A 109 -0.84 -27.83 8.90
C LEU A 109 -1.23 -27.48 7.47
N GLU A 110 -1.58 -28.47 6.65
CA GLU A 110 -2.07 -28.24 5.28
C GLU A 110 -3.35 -27.38 5.28
N LYS A 111 -4.30 -27.67 6.18
CA LYS A 111 -5.51 -26.86 6.35
C LYS A 111 -5.19 -25.43 6.78
N ILE A 112 -4.20 -25.23 7.66
CA ILE A 112 -3.72 -23.90 8.04
C ILE A 112 -3.11 -23.18 6.83
N GLU A 113 -2.32 -23.85 6.00
CA GLU A 113 -1.73 -23.23 4.81
C GLU A 113 -2.77 -22.82 3.78
N VAL A 114 -3.78 -23.67 3.53
CA VAL A 114 -4.92 -23.34 2.66
C VAL A 114 -5.66 -22.13 3.22
N TRP A 115 -5.99 -22.14 4.51
CA TRP A 115 -6.64 -21.00 5.18
C TRP A 115 -5.82 -19.71 5.06
N LYS A 116 -4.49 -19.78 5.26
CA LYS A 116 -3.60 -18.60 5.09
C LYS A 116 -3.65 -18.05 3.67
N LYS A 117 -3.69 -18.92 2.65
CA LYS A 117 -3.84 -18.50 1.24
C LYS A 117 -5.19 -17.84 0.98
N ASP A 118 -6.26 -18.42 1.50
CA ASP A 118 -7.62 -17.89 1.35
C ASP A 118 -7.75 -16.52 2.04
N VAL A 119 -7.19 -16.36 3.24
CA VAL A 119 -7.15 -15.09 3.96
C VAL A 119 -6.39 -14.03 3.17
N GLU A 120 -5.24 -14.36 2.57
CA GLU A 120 -4.48 -13.38 1.78
C GLU A 120 -5.23 -13.00 0.48
N ALA A 121 -5.86 -13.96 -0.19
CA ALA A 121 -6.69 -13.69 -1.36
C ALA A 121 -7.87 -12.75 -1.02
N VAL A 122 -8.56 -13.02 0.08
CA VAL A 122 -9.65 -12.18 0.58
C VAL A 122 -9.15 -10.82 1.04
N ARG A 123 -7.97 -10.73 1.66
CA ARG A 123 -7.38 -9.44 2.08
C ARG A 123 -7.19 -8.50 0.90
N VAL A 124 -6.71 -9.02 -0.24
CA VAL A 124 -6.58 -8.25 -1.48
C VAL A 124 -7.96 -7.78 -1.95
N GLN A 125 -8.95 -8.68 -1.99
CA GLN A 125 -10.32 -8.36 -2.40
C GLN A 125 -11.00 -7.32 -1.51
N VAL A 126 -10.86 -7.45 -0.18
CA VAL A 126 -11.40 -6.50 0.79
C VAL A 126 -10.74 -5.14 0.61
N ARG A 127 -9.41 -5.11 0.39
CA ARG A 127 -8.68 -3.87 0.17
C ARG A 127 -9.15 -3.17 -1.12
N THR A 128 -9.34 -3.92 -2.20
CA THR A 128 -9.87 -3.36 -3.44
C THR A 128 -11.31 -2.88 -3.27
N GLU A 129 -12.20 -3.69 -2.69
CA GLU A 129 -13.61 -3.31 -2.46
C GLU A 129 -13.71 -2.06 -1.56
N LEU A 130 -12.91 -1.98 -0.50
CA LEU A 130 -12.89 -0.82 0.39
C LEU A 130 -12.34 0.42 -0.33
N ASN A 131 -11.24 0.28 -1.10
CA ASN A 131 -10.69 1.39 -1.88
C ASN A 131 -11.67 1.85 -2.97
N ASP A 132 -12.39 0.95 -3.62
CA ASP A 132 -13.38 1.27 -4.64
C ASP A 132 -14.57 2.01 -4.03
N HIS A 133 -15.06 1.59 -2.86
CA HIS A 133 -16.10 2.32 -2.13
C HIS A 133 -15.60 3.68 -1.65
N LEU A 134 -14.35 3.77 -1.18
CA LEU A 134 -13.73 5.03 -0.79
C LEU A 134 -13.65 6.00 -1.98
N ASN A 135 -13.16 5.52 -3.11
CA ASN A 135 -12.98 6.31 -4.33
C ASN A 135 -14.31 6.70 -4.98
N SER A 136 -15.29 5.80 -4.98
CA SER A 136 -16.59 6.03 -5.64
C SER A 136 -17.54 6.92 -4.82
N GLU A 137 -17.59 6.78 -3.50
CA GLU A 137 -18.51 7.56 -2.67
C GLU A 137 -17.87 8.82 -2.10
N PHE A 138 -16.56 8.82 -1.82
CA PHE A 138 -15.91 9.94 -1.11
C PHE A 138 -14.94 10.76 -1.98
N PHE A 139 -14.41 10.21 -3.07
CA PHE A 139 -13.45 10.92 -3.94
C PHE A 139 -13.95 11.18 -5.38
N ARG A 140 -15.24 10.97 -5.69
CA ARG A 140 -15.84 11.47 -6.95
C ARG A 140 -15.84 13.01 -6.92
N GLY A 141 -14.86 13.62 -7.59
CA GLY A 141 -14.83 15.07 -7.82
C GLY A 141 -13.49 15.77 -7.58
N VAL A 142 -12.36 15.05 -7.52
CA VAL A 142 -11.02 15.65 -7.70
C VAL A 142 -10.58 15.44 -9.14
#